data_AF-A0A9D5BS72-F1
#
_entry.id   AF-A0A9D5BS72-F1
#
_cell.length_a   1.000
_cell.length_b   1.000
_cell.length_c   1.000
_cell.angle_alpha   90.00
_cell.angle_beta   90.00
_cell.angle_gamma   90.00
#
_symmetry.space_group_name_H-M   'P 1'
#
loop_
_entity.id
_entity.type
_entity.pdbx_description
1 polymer ?
#
loop_
_entity_poly.entity_id
_entity_poly.type
_entity_poly.pdbx_seq_one_letter_code
_entity_poly.pdbx_strand_id
1 'polypeptide(L)'
;MLQRQLLLRYKSESRWKQLGELAMSTGKLEMAEECLSQAMDLSGLLLLYSALGDAEGISKLSTLAREQGKNNVAFLCLFMLGKLEECLQLLVQSNRISEAALLARSYLPSKVSEIVAIWKNDLHKVNLKAAESLADPEEYPNLFEDWQVALAVESNLAHESGDYLSAKEYLSYSEKRSINLVEAFKSMQVDEEDLPIENGDSAHEVVEDREDVVQEEAVEVDADDSTDGTVLVNGNEGEEEWGTNNAGTPST
;
A
#
# COMPACT_ATOMS: atom_id res chain seq x y z
N MET A 1 -26.30 24.98 -27.64
CA MET A 1 -27.25 24.03 -28.27
C MET A 1 -26.85 23.65 -29.70
N LEU A 2 -26.73 24.60 -30.65
CA LEU A 2 -26.48 24.28 -32.07
C LEU A 2 -25.24 23.41 -32.32
N GLN A 3 -24.10 23.68 -31.68
CA GLN A 3 -22.90 22.83 -31.80
C GLN A 3 -23.14 21.39 -31.30
N ARG A 4 -23.79 21.20 -30.14
CA ARG A 4 -24.15 19.87 -29.60
C ARG A 4 -24.98 19.05 -30.59
N GLN A 5 -25.98 19.67 -31.23
CA GLN A 5 -26.80 19.02 -32.27
C GLN A 5 -26.00 18.69 -33.54
N LEU A 6 -24.94 19.43 -33.85
CA LEU A 6 -24.08 19.19 -35.01
C LEU A 6 -23.04 18.10 -34.75
N LEU A 7 -22.50 17.99 -33.53
CA LEU A 7 -21.60 16.89 -33.13
C LEU A 7 -22.32 15.55 -32.98
N LEU A 8 -23.59 15.55 -32.54
CA LEU A 8 -24.44 14.36 -32.59
C LEU A 8 -24.65 13.83 -34.03
N ARG A 9 -24.53 14.69 -35.05
CA ARG A 9 -24.55 14.28 -36.48
C ARG A 9 -23.18 13.91 -37.02
N TYR A 10 -22.11 14.46 -36.48
CA TYR A 10 -20.72 14.22 -36.89
C TYR A 10 -19.89 13.70 -35.71
N LYS A 11 -19.91 12.37 -35.51
CA LYS A 11 -19.10 11.65 -34.50
C LYS A 11 -17.60 11.88 -34.74
N SER A 12 -17.05 12.90 -34.07
CA SER A 12 -15.64 13.27 -34.16
C SER A 12 -15.11 13.57 -32.77
N GLU A 13 -14.33 12.64 -32.22
CA GLU A 13 -13.77 12.69 -30.86
C GLU A 13 -13.02 13.99 -30.58
N SER A 14 -12.17 14.44 -31.52
CA SER A 14 -11.43 15.70 -31.42
C SER A 14 -12.34 16.92 -31.22
N ARG A 15 -13.52 16.96 -31.86
CA ARG A 15 -14.50 18.05 -31.68
C ARG A 15 -15.26 17.94 -30.35
N TRP A 16 -15.52 16.72 -29.89
CA TRP A 16 -16.09 16.49 -28.56
C TRP A 16 -15.12 16.94 -27.46
N LYS A 17 -13.81 16.65 -27.59
CA LYS A 17 -12.78 17.14 -26.68
C LYS A 17 -12.73 18.66 -26.63
N GLN A 18 -12.68 19.33 -27.79
CA GLN A 18 -12.73 20.81 -27.88
C GLN A 18 -13.99 21.40 -27.24
N LEU A 19 -15.16 20.75 -27.40
CA LEU A 19 -16.39 21.19 -26.74
C LEU A 19 -16.36 20.93 -25.23
N GLY A 20 -15.72 19.86 -24.77
CA GLY A 20 -15.48 19.57 -23.36
C GLY A 20 -14.60 20.62 -22.68
N GLU A 21 -13.49 21.00 -23.30
CA GLU A 21 -12.61 22.08 -22.84
C GLU A 21 -13.36 23.43 -22.76
N LEU A 22 -14.22 23.73 -23.74
CA LEU A 22 -15.10 24.92 -23.70
C LEU A 22 -16.20 24.83 -22.64
N ALA A 23 -16.72 23.63 -22.37
CA ALA A 23 -17.71 23.40 -21.32
C ALA A 23 -17.09 23.56 -19.92
N MET A 24 -15.89 23.00 -19.70
CA MET A 24 -15.11 23.18 -18.47
C MET A 24 -14.78 24.65 -18.21
N SER A 25 -14.21 25.35 -19.19
CA SER A 25 -13.87 26.78 -19.05
C SER A 25 -15.08 27.71 -18.89
N THR A 26 -16.30 27.25 -19.23
CA THR A 26 -17.55 27.98 -18.97
C THR A 26 -18.36 27.43 -17.78
N GLY A 27 -17.79 26.54 -16.96
CA GLY A 27 -18.39 26.00 -15.74
C GLY A 27 -19.58 25.05 -15.95
N LYS A 28 -19.77 24.50 -17.16
CA LYS A 28 -20.90 23.64 -17.52
C LYS A 28 -20.54 22.18 -17.34
N LEU A 29 -20.44 21.73 -16.08
CA LEU A 29 -19.87 20.44 -15.72
C LEU A 29 -20.61 19.24 -16.34
N GLU A 30 -21.95 19.21 -16.29
CA GLU A 30 -22.76 18.18 -16.97
C GLU A 30 -22.45 18.07 -18.47
N MET A 31 -22.29 19.21 -19.14
CA MET A 31 -21.97 19.24 -20.58
C MET A 31 -20.52 18.84 -20.83
N ALA A 32 -19.59 19.13 -19.91
CA ALA A 32 -18.22 18.68 -19.99
C ALA A 32 -18.14 17.16 -19.84
N GLU A 33 -18.85 16.57 -18.88
CA GLU A 33 -18.93 15.12 -18.68
C GLU A 33 -19.46 14.41 -19.93
N GLU A 34 -20.60 14.85 -20.47
CA GLU A 34 -21.15 14.30 -21.72
C GLU A 34 -20.11 14.36 -22.86
N CYS A 35 -19.44 15.51 -23.02
CA CYS A 35 -18.47 15.71 -24.11
C CYS A 35 -17.22 14.84 -23.94
N LEU A 36 -16.70 14.70 -22.72
CA LEU A 36 -15.53 13.87 -22.42
C LEU A 36 -15.84 12.38 -22.55
N SER A 37 -17.05 11.96 -22.16
CA SER A 37 -17.59 10.62 -22.40
C SER A 37 -17.67 10.30 -23.90
N GLN A 38 -18.25 11.20 -24.71
CA GLN A 38 -18.28 11.05 -26.18
C GLN A 38 -16.91 11.16 -26.86
N ALA A 39 -15.92 11.80 -26.21
CA ALA A 39 -14.55 11.88 -26.68
C ALA A 39 -13.66 10.71 -26.22
N MET A 40 -14.19 9.80 -25.39
CA MET A 40 -13.43 8.73 -24.71
C MET A 40 -12.22 9.27 -23.91
N ASP A 41 -12.29 10.50 -23.41
CA ASP A 41 -11.21 11.13 -22.65
C ASP A 41 -11.26 10.73 -21.18
N LEU A 42 -10.80 9.51 -20.90
CA LEU A 42 -10.82 8.92 -19.57
C LEU A 42 -9.99 9.73 -18.56
N SER A 43 -8.96 10.45 -19.00
CA SER A 43 -8.15 11.31 -18.12
C SER A 43 -8.86 12.61 -17.76
N GLY A 44 -9.60 13.20 -18.71
CA GLY A 44 -10.49 14.33 -18.44
C GLY A 44 -11.65 13.95 -17.52
N LEU A 45 -12.26 12.78 -17.72
CA LEU A 45 -13.30 12.25 -16.83
C LEU A 45 -12.77 11.99 -15.42
N LEU A 46 -11.57 11.38 -15.30
CA LEU A 46 -10.91 11.16 -14.01
C LEU A 46 -10.71 12.47 -13.25
N LEU A 47 -10.19 13.50 -13.92
CA LEU A 47 -9.99 14.82 -13.33
C LEU A 47 -11.32 15.46 -12.90
N LEU A 48 -12.37 15.34 -13.72
CA LEU A 48 -13.69 15.88 -13.41
C LEU A 48 -14.32 15.21 -12.19
N TYR A 49 -14.38 13.87 -12.15
CA TYR A 49 -15.01 13.16 -11.05
C TYR A 49 -14.20 13.27 -9.74
N SER A 50 -12.86 13.25 -9.81
CA SER A 50 -12.01 13.46 -8.62
C SER A 50 -12.11 14.88 -8.06
N ALA A 51 -12.22 15.91 -8.91
CA ALA A 51 -12.45 17.29 -8.47
C ALA A 51 -13.86 17.50 -7.88
N LEU A 52 -14.86 16.72 -8.32
CA LEU A 52 -16.22 16.72 -7.78
C LEU A 52 -16.39 15.87 -6.52
N GLY A 53 -15.49 14.92 -6.25
CA GLY A 53 -15.68 13.89 -5.24
C GLY A 53 -16.75 12.85 -5.61
N ASP A 54 -17.01 12.65 -6.91
CA ASP A 54 -18.04 11.73 -7.39
C ASP A 54 -17.53 10.27 -7.42
N ALA A 55 -17.75 9.56 -6.32
CA ALA A 55 -17.42 8.15 -6.19
C ALA A 55 -18.18 7.25 -7.18
N GLU A 56 -19.42 7.59 -7.57
CA GLU A 56 -20.19 6.79 -8.52
C GLU A 56 -19.63 6.96 -9.95
N GLY A 57 -19.28 8.19 -10.33
CA GLY A 57 -18.57 8.51 -11.57
C GLY A 57 -17.20 7.82 -11.66
N ILE A 58 -16.40 7.86 -10.59
CA ILE A 58 -15.10 7.14 -10.51
C ILE A 58 -15.32 5.62 -10.66
N SER A 59 -16.36 5.05 -10.04
CA SER A 59 -16.67 3.62 -10.16
C SER A 59 -17.08 3.21 -11.57
N LYS A 60 -17.86 4.03 -12.28
CA LYS A 60 -18.21 3.79 -13.70
C LYS A 60 -17.01 3.98 -14.62
N LEU A 61 -16.12 4.91 -14.27
CA LEU A 61 -14.89 5.15 -15.03
C LEU A 61 -13.89 4.00 -14.87
N SER A 62 -13.81 3.35 -13.71
CA SER A 62 -12.90 2.22 -13.50
C SER A 62 -13.23 1.03 -14.39
N THR A 63 -14.52 0.69 -14.53
CA THR A 63 -14.98 -0.40 -15.41
C THR A 63 -14.76 -0.06 -16.87
N LEU A 64 -15.13 1.15 -17.31
CA LEU A 64 -14.89 1.64 -18.66
C LEU A 64 -13.40 1.66 -19.03
N ALA A 65 -12.54 2.10 -18.10
CA ALA A 65 -11.10 2.12 -18.30
C ALA A 65 -10.50 0.72 -18.42
N ARG A 66 -11.00 -0.25 -17.63
CA ARG A 66 -10.61 -1.66 -17.73
C ARG A 66 -11.02 -2.28 -19.08
N GLU A 67 -12.24 -2.01 -19.55
CA GLU A 67 -12.72 -2.44 -20.87
C GLU A 67 -11.91 -1.86 -22.03
N GLN A 68 -11.41 -0.62 -21.88
CA GLN A 68 -10.53 0.06 -22.84
C GLN A 68 -9.04 -0.32 -22.70
N GLY A 69 -8.69 -1.25 -21.80
CA GLY A 69 -7.30 -1.65 -21.52
C GLY A 69 -6.43 -0.54 -20.92
N LYS A 70 -7.04 0.52 -20.36
CA LYS A 70 -6.36 1.66 -19.72
C LYS A 70 -6.17 1.40 -18.24
N ASN A 71 -5.38 0.36 -17.94
CA ASN A 71 -5.17 -0.18 -16.61
C ASN A 71 -4.66 0.87 -15.59
N ASN A 72 -3.89 1.86 -16.02
CA ASN A 72 -3.43 2.95 -15.15
C ASN A 72 -4.57 3.85 -14.66
N VAL A 73 -5.54 4.17 -15.52
CA VAL A 73 -6.73 4.94 -15.13
C VAL A 73 -7.65 4.08 -14.26
N ALA A 74 -7.87 2.82 -14.64
CA ALA A 74 -8.66 1.88 -13.84
C ALA A 74 -8.08 1.70 -12.43
N PHE A 75 -6.76 1.52 -12.30
CA PHE A 75 -6.06 1.40 -11.03
C PHE A 75 -6.26 2.65 -10.16
N LEU A 76 -6.04 3.85 -10.71
CA LEU A 76 -6.19 5.08 -9.94
C LEU A 76 -7.66 5.32 -9.52
N CYS A 77 -8.64 4.97 -10.35
CA CYS A 77 -10.05 4.99 -9.94
C CYS A 77 -10.31 4.04 -8.77
N LEU A 78 -9.89 2.78 -8.85
CA LEU A 78 -10.08 1.79 -7.79
C LEU A 78 -9.36 2.18 -6.49
N PHE A 79 -8.15 2.72 -6.60
CA PHE A 79 -7.34 3.15 -5.47
C PHE A 79 -7.99 4.35 -4.73
N MET A 80 -8.55 5.33 -5.45
CA MET A 80 -9.31 6.42 -4.84
C MET A 80 -10.61 5.96 -4.16
N LEU A 81 -11.18 4.84 -4.59
CA LEU A 81 -12.37 4.21 -3.98
C LEU A 81 -12.01 3.26 -2.82
N GLY A 82 -10.73 3.15 -2.44
CA GLY A 82 -10.28 2.22 -1.40
C GLY A 82 -10.38 0.72 -1.78
N LYS A 83 -10.61 0.39 -3.05
CA LYS A 83 -10.84 -0.99 -3.54
C LYS A 83 -9.52 -1.72 -3.77
N LEU A 84 -8.77 -1.96 -2.69
CA LEU A 84 -7.40 -2.46 -2.72
C LEU A 84 -7.28 -3.86 -3.35
N GLU A 85 -8.24 -4.76 -3.12
CA GLU A 85 -8.26 -6.11 -3.71
C GLU A 85 -8.46 -6.05 -5.23
N GLU A 86 -9.34 -5.16 -5.71
CA GLU A 86 -9.55 -4.97 -7.16
C GLU A 86 -8.29 -4.34 -7.81
N CYS A 87 -7.62 -3.41 -7.12
CA CYS A 87 -6.31 -2.89 -7.53
C CYS A 87 -5.26 -4.01 -7.66
N LEU A 88 -5.17 -4.88 -6.65
CA LEU A 88 -4.22 -5.99 -6.61
C LEU A 88 -4.47 -6.98 -7.76
N GLN A 89 -5.73 -7.37 -7.97
CA GLN A 89 -6.14 -8.23 -9.08
C GLN A 89 -5.82 -7.60 -10.45
N LEU A 90 -6.01 -6.29 -10.61
CA LEU A 90 -5.69 -5.57 -11.85
C LEU A 90 -4.18 -5.57 -12.16
N LEU A 91 -3.32 -5.46 -11.13
CA LEU A 91 -1.87 -5.55 -11.31
C LEU A 91 -1.43 -6.98 -11.69
N VAL A 92 -1.99 -8.01 -11.04
CA VAL A 92 -1.72 -9.41 -11.41
C VAL A 92 -2.19 -9.70 -12.84
N GLN A 93 -3.42 -9.33 -13.21
CA GLN A 93 -3.96 -9.51 -14.57
C GLN A 93 -3.18 -8.76 -15.65
N SER A 94 -2.53 -7.65 -15.30
CA SER A 94 -1.67 -6.88 -16.22
C SER A 94 -0.19 -7.28 -16.19
N ASN A 95 0.14 -8.40 -15.55
CA ASN A 95 1.49 -8.95 -15.41
C ASN A 95 2.50 -8.00 -14.70
N ARG A 96 2.00 -7.16 -13.79
CA ARG A 96 2.77 -6.22 -12.95
C ARG A 96 2.93 -6.77 -11.53
N ILE A 97 3.47 -7.98 -11.42
CA ILE A 97 3.44 -8.76 -10.17
C ILE A 97 4.32 -8.14 -9.08
N SER A 98 5.44 -7.51 -9.43
CA SER A 98 6.29 -6.78 -8.46
C SER A 98 5.60 -5.55 -7.87
N GLU A 99 4.81 -4.81 -8.67
CA GLU A 99 3.97 -3.71 -8.19
C GLU A 99 2.84 -4.25 -7.28
N ALA A 100 2.26 -5.41 -7.63
CA ALA A 100 1.27 -6.08 -6.79
C ALA A 100 1.84 -6.50 -5.43
N ALA A 101 3.05 -7.07 -5.40
CA ALA A 101 3.72 -7.47 -4.17
C ALA A 101 4.02 -6.27 -3.25
N LEU A 102 4.44 -5.14 -3.83
CA LEU A 102 4.66 -3.91 -3.08
C LEU A 102 3.35 -3.30 -2.55
N LEU A 103 2.26 -3.35 -3.32
CA LEU A 103 0.94 -2.92 -2.89
C LEU A 103 0.43 -3.78 -1.72
N ALA A 104 0.50 -5.11 -1.85
CA ALA A 104 0.12 -6.04 -0.80
C ALA A 104 0.93 -5.77 0.48
N ARG A 105 2.26 -5.68 0.41
CA ARG A 105 3.10 -5.39 1.60
C ARG A 105 2.77 -4.06 2.28
N SER A 106 2.21 -3.09 1.55
CA SER A 106 1.94 -1.74 2.08
C SER A 106 0.52 -1.55 2.60
N TYR A 107 -0.46 -2.29 2.07
CA TYR A 107 -1.90 -2.06 2.36
C TYR A 107 -2.70 -3.33 2.66
N LEU A 108 -2.25 -4.51 2.22
CA LEU A 108 -2.94 -5.80 2.38
C LEU A 108 -1.92 -6.90 2.78
N PRO A 109 -1.28 -6.83 3.97
CA PRO A 109 -0.27 -7.79 4.37
C PRO A 109 -0.76 -9.24 4.32
N SER A 110 -2.05 -9.51 4.59
CA SER A 110 -2.70 -10.83 4.44
C SER A 110 -2.58 -11.45 3.04
N LYS A 111 -2.30 -10.64 2.02
CA LYS A 111 -2.14 -11.07 0.62
C LYS A 111 -0.71 -11.22 0.15
N VAL A 112 0.30 -10.92 0.98
CA VAL A 112 1.70 -10.95 0.53
C VAL A 112 2.14 -12.35 0.11
N SER A 113 1.90 -13.39 0.90
CA SER A 113 2.30 -14.77 0.58
C SER A 113 1.67 -15.27 -0.73
N GLU A 114 0.38 -14.98 -0.95
CA GLU A 114 -0.34 -15.30 -2.19
C GLU A 114 0.35 -14.68 -3.42
N ILE A 115 0.71 -13.39 -3.33
CA ILE A 115 1.33 -12.64 -4.44
C ILE A 115 2.81 -12.99 -4.60
N VAL A 116 3.55 -13.25 -3.52
CA VAL A 116 4.94 -13.72 -3.54
C VAL A 116 5.03 -15.10 -4.19
N ALA A 117 4.10 -16.02 -3.92
CA ALA A 117 4.01 -17.30 -4.62
C ALA A 117 3.78 -17.13 -6.14
N ILE A 118 2.90 -16.21 -6.54
CA ILE A 118 2.70 -15.87 -7.97
C ILE A 118 3.98 -15.27 -8.56
N TRP A 119 4.69 -14.41 -7.82
CA TRP A 119 5.92 -13.76 -8.29
C TRP A 119 7.10 -14.73 -8.43
N LYS A 120 7.31 -15.62 -7.44
CA LYS A 120 8.26 -16.75 -7.50
C LYS A 120 8.00 -17.56 -8.78
N ASN A 121 6.75 -17.96 -9.02
CA ASN A 121 6.35 -18.74 -10.20
C ASN A 121 6.56 -18.03 -11.55
N ASP A 122 6.41 -16.70 -11.61
CA ASP A 122 6.72 -15.95 -12.84
C ASP A 122 8.23 -15.78 -13.04
N LEU A 123 8.97 -15.44 -11.98
CA LEU A 123 10.43 -15.32 -12.02
C LEU A 123 11.14 -16.64 -12.34
N HIS A 124 10.61 -17.80 -11.94
CA HIS A 124 11.18 -19.10 -12.31
C HIS A 124 11.34 -19.29 -13.83
N LYS A 125 10.53 -18.61 -14.65
CA LYS A 125 10.60 -18.64 -16.12
C LYS A 125 11.79 -17.85 -16.68
N VAL A 126 12.35 -16.91 -15.90
CA VAL A 126 13.35 -15.93 -16.32
C VAL A 126 14.67 -16.12 -15.58
N ASN A 127 14.63 -16.26 -14.26
CA ASN A 127 15.79 -16.43 -13.39
C ASN A 127 15.42 -17.18 -12.09
N LEU A 128 15.78 -18.47 -12.03
CA LEU A 128 15.61 -19.35 -10.88
C LEU A 128 16.16 -18.74 -9.57
N LYS A 129 17.40 -18.22 -9.61
CA LYS A 129 18.07 -17.66 -8.42
C LYS A 129 17.35 -16.42 -7.88
N ALA A 130 16.75 -15.61 -8.76
CA ALA A 130 15.96 -14.45 -8.34
C ALA A 130 14.64 -14.87 -7.68
N ALA A 131 13.98 -15.92 -8.18
CA ALA A 131 12.77 -16.48 -7.57
C ALA A 131 13.07 -17.04 -6.17
N GLU A 132 14.14 -17.83 -6.02
CA GLU A 132 14.60 -18.39 -4.73
C GLU A 132 15.07 -17.31 -3.73
N SER A 133 15.39 -16.10 -4.19
CA SER A 133 15.78 -14.97 -3.32
C SER A 133 14.59 -14.21 -2.74
N LEU A 134 13.35 -14.51 -3.14
CA LEU A 134 12.15 -13.90 -2.57
C LEU A 134 11.76 -14.61 -1.26
N ALA A 135 11.97 -13.93 -0.13
CA ALA A 135 11.45 -14.38 1.16
C ALA A 135 9.92 -14.24 1.20
N ASP A 136 9.26 -15.24 1.80
CA ASP A 136 7.84 -15.22 2.13
C ASP A 136 7.66 -15.00 3.65
N PRO A 137 6.77 -14.09 4.10
CA PRO A 137 6.54 -13.86 5.53
C PRO A 137 5.92 -15.06 6.26
N GLU A 138 5.28 -16.02 5.58
CA GLU A 138 4.84 -17.28 6.20
C GLU A 138 6.00 -18.28 6.39
N GLU A 139 6.94 -18.34 5.44
CA GLU A 139 8.11 -19.23 5.50
C GLU A 139 9.19 -18.69 6.45
N TYR A 140 9.40 -17.37 6.48
CA TYR A 140 10.46 -16.70 7.24
C TYR A 140 9.96 -15.47 8.03
N PRO A 141 9.04 -15.64 9.01
CA PRO A 141 8.48 -14.50 9.78
C PRO A 141 9.54 -13.59 10.42
N ASN A 142 10.70 -14.16 10.79
CA ASN A 142 11.81 -13.45 11.41
C ASN A 142 12.52 -12.44 10.49
N LEU A 143 12.22 -12.41 9.18
CA LEU A 143 12.72 -11.41 8.23
C LEU A 143 11.76 -10.22 8.07
N PHE A 144 10.58 -10.27 8.70
CA PHE A 144 9.52 -9.28 8.56
C PHE A 144 9.17 -8.71 9.95
N GLU A 145 9.83 -7.61 10.29
CA GLU A 145 9.51 -6.83 11.49
C GLU A 145 8.02 -6.45 11.50
N ASP A 146 7.42 -6.47 12.69
CA ASP A 146 6.03 -6.08 12.95
C ASP A 146 4.94 -6.81 12.15
N TRP A 147 5.25 -7.96 11.54
CA TRP A 147 4.32 -8.67 10.66
C TRP A 147 2.94 -8.95 11.26
N GLN A 148 2.90 -9.46 12.50
CA GLN A 148 1.64 -9.73 13.21
C GLN A 148 0.87 -8.44 13.56
N VAL A 149 1.59 -7.34 13.83
CA VAL A 149 0.98 -6.03 14.07
C VAL A 149 0.36 -5.49 12.77
N ALA A 150 1.05 -5.64 11.64
CA ALA A 150 0.53 -5.22 10.34
C ALA A 150 -0.76 -5.96 9.95
N LEU A 151 -0.84 -7.27 10.22
CA LEU A 151 -2.06 -8.07 10.02
C LEU A 151 -3.21 -7.63 10.95
N ALA A 152 -2.92 -7.30 12.21
CA ALA A 152 -3.93 -6.77 13.13
C ALA A 152 -4.43 -5.38 12.74
N VAL A 153 -3.53 -4.50 12.27
CA VAL A 153 -3.90 -3.18 11.72
C VAL A 153 -4.77 -3.33 10.47
N GLU A 154 -4.44 -4.23 9.55
CA GLU A 154 -5.27 -4.54 8.37
C GLU A 154 -6.69 -4.98 8.77
N SER A 155 -6.83 -5.91 9.72
CA SER A 155 -8.14 -6.40 10.15
C SER A 155 -8.99 -5.32 10.84
N ASN A 156 -8.37 -4.45 11.65
CA ASN A 156 -9.04 -3.32 12.27
C ASN A 156 -9.50 -2.29 11.21
N LEU A 157 -8.65 -1.95 10.24
CA LEU A 157 -9.01 -1.04 9.15
C LEU A 157 -10.12 -1.60 8.27
N ALA A 158 -10.17 -2.91 8.05
CA ALA A 158 -11.24 -3.56 7.28
C ALA A 158 -12.64 -3.36 7.90
N HIS A 159 -12.73 -3.15 9.21
CA HIS A 159 -14.00 -2.80 9.89
C HIS A 159 -14.40 -1.33 9.70
N GLU A 160 -13.45 -0.42 9.50
CA GLU A 160 -13.71 1.01 9.22
C GLU A 160 -13.84 1.31 7.71
N SER A 161 -13.39 0.39 6.86
CA SER A 161 -13.35 0.53 5.39
C SER A 161 -14.71 0.35 4.73
N GLY A 162 -15.54 1.39 4.81
CA GLY A 162 -16.82 1.44 4.09
C GLY A 162 -17.39 2.84 3.86
N ASP A 163 -17.16 3.76 4.80
CA ASP A 163 -17.75 5.10 4.75
C ASP A 163 -16.74 6.16 4.30
N TYR A 164 -17.07 6.87 3.23
CA TYR A 164 -16.33 8.05 2.79
C TYR A 164 -16.52 9.19 3.81
N LEU A 165 -15.43 9.59 4.48
CA LEU A 165 -15.42 10.73 5.39
C LEU A 165 -16.00 11.99 4.74
N SER A 166 -16.78 12.76 5.49
CA SER A 166 -17.35 13.99 4.96
C SER A 166 -16.24 15.02 4.71
N ALA A 167 -16.31 15.75 3.59
CA ALA A 167 -15.37 16.84 3.32
C ALA A 167 -15.32 17.92 4.43
N LYS A 168 -16.36 18.00 5.28
CA LYS A 168 -16.40 18.86 6.47
C LYS A 168 -15.43 18.43 7.57
N GLU A 169 -15.10 17.14 7.63
CA GLU A 169 -14.24 16.51 8.66
C GLU A 169 -12.76 16.54 8.27
N TYR A 170 -12.43 17.13 7.11
CA TYR A 170 -11.07 17.24 6.59
C TYR A 170 -10.09 17.87 7.60
N LEU A 171 -10.52 18.89 8.35
CA LEU A 171 -9.66 19.55 9.35
C LEU A 171 -9.22 18.56 10.44
N SER A 172 -10.16 17.84 11.07
CA SER A 172 -9.88 16.83 12.10
C SER A 172 -9.11 15.61 11.56
N TYR A 173 -9.21 15.31 10.27
CA TYR A 173 -8.42 14.23 9.64
C TYR A 173 -7.02 14.70 9.23
N SER A 174 -6.86 15.98 8.86
CA SER A 174 -5.58 16.52 8.40
C SER A 174 -4.47 16.44 9.44
N GLU A 175 -4.82 16.60 10.72
CA GLU A 175 -3.92 16.46 11.88
C GLU A 175 -3.47 15.01 12.11
N LYS A 176 -4.27 14.03 11.67
CA LYS A 176 -3.99 12.58 11.79
C LYS A 176 -3.18 12.00 10.62
N ARG A 177 -2.94 12.80 9.58
CA ARG A 177 -2.45 12.31 8.27
C ARG A 177 -0.98 11.84 8.26
N SER A 178 -0.23 12.10 9.34
CA SER A 178 1.17 11.69 9.51
C SER A 178 1.36 10.58 10.55
N ILE A 179 0.29 9.95 11.03
CA ILE A 179 0.36 8.87 12.02
C ILE A 179 0.78 7.56 11.32
N ASN A 180 1.85 6.93 11.80
CA ASN A 180 2.16 5.55 11.45
C ASN A 180 1.19 4.62 12.19
N LEU A 181 0.34 3.90 11.45
CA LEU A 181 -0.71 3.05 12.01
C LEU A 181 -0.12 1.87 12.81
N VAL A 182 1.05 1.36 12.43
CA VAL A 182 1.75 0.27 13.15
C VAL A 182 2.25 0.78 14.51
N GLU A 183 2.81 1.98 14.57
CA GLU A 183 3.26 2.60 15.83
C GLU A 183 2.08 2.96 16.74
N ALA A 184 0.99 3.51 16.18
CA ALA A 184 -0.21 3.84 16.94
C ALA A 184 -0.86 2.59 17.58
N PHE A 185 -0.97 1.50 16.81
CA PHE A 185 -1.52 0.23 17.28
C PHE A 185 -0.63 -0.44 18.33
N LYS A 186 0.70 -0.26 18.26
CA LYS A 186 1.61 -0.65 19.33
C LYS A 186 1.37 0.14 20.61
N SER A 187 1.28 1.47 20.53
CA SER A 187 1.04 2.29 21.73
C SER A 187 -0.28 1.95 22.43
N MET A 188 -1.34 1.68 21.67
CA MET A 188 -2.65 1.32 22.23
C MET A 188 -2.64 -0.02 23.00
N GLN A 189 -1.90 -1.02 22.52
CA GLN A 189 -1.78 -2.31 23.24
C GLN A 189 -1.02 -2.17 24.55
N VAL A 190 0.03 -1.33 24.61
CA VAL A 190 0.79 -1.10 25.85
C VAL A 190 -0.09 -0.43 26.91
N ASP A 191 -0.91 0.55 26.53
CA ASP A 191 -1.88 1.18 27.44
C ASP A 191 -2.98 0.21 27.92
N GLU A 192 -3.26 -0.87 27.18
CA GLU A 192 -4.23 -1.91 27.53
C GLU A 192 -3.64 -2.99 28.47
N GLU A 193 -2.35 -3.32 28.32
CA GLU A 193 -1.61 -4.23 29.21
C GLU A 193 -1.27 -3.60 30.58
N ASP A 194 -1.12 -2.28 30.66
CA ASP A 194 -0.87 -1.53 31.91
C ASP A 194 -2.11 -1.31 32.79
N LEU A 195 -3.28 -1.84 32.41
CA LEU A 195 -4.47 -1.84 33.28
C LEU A 195 -4.23 -2.71 34.52
N PRO A 196 -4.21 -2.15 35.74
CA PRO A 196 -3.96 -2.95 36.94
C PRO A 196 -5.08 -3.98 37.13
N ILE A 197 -4.70 -5.26 37.15
CA ILE A 197 -5.57 -6.31 37.68
C ILE A 197 -5.77 -5.99 39.16
N GLU A 198 -6.89 -5.34 39.49
CA GLU A 198 -7.29 -5.02 40.86
C GLU A 198 -7.66 -6.33 41.57
N ASN A 199 -6.62 -7.04 42.02
CA ASN A 199 -6.74 -8.19 42.91
C ASN A 199 -7.30 -7.71 44.25
N GLY A 200 -8.63 -7.68 44.34
CA GLY A 200 -9.39 -7.45 45.55
C GLY A 200 -9.15 -8.58 46.55
N ASP A 201 -8.05 -8.47 47.30
CA ASP A 201 -7.71 -9.37 48.39
C ASP A 201 -8.86 -9.45 49.41
N SER A 202 -9.33 -10.66 49.67
CA SER A 202 -10.33 -10.97 50.68
C SER A 202 -9.82 -12.15 51.49
N ALA A 203 -9.04 -11.82 52.52
CA ALA A 203 -8.33 -12.76 53.37
C ALA A 203 -9.21 -13.89 53.92
N HIS A 204 -8.71 -15.11 53.80
CA HIS A 204 -9.01 -16.16 54.77
C HIS A 204 -7.72 -16.94 55.10
N GLU A 205 -7.16 -16.67 56.27
CA GLU A 205 -6.09 -17.48 56.85
C GLU A 205 -6.61 -18.90 57.13
N VAL A 206 -5.82 -19.93 56.82
CA VAL A 206 -5.52 -21.00 57.80
C VAL A 206 -4.28 -21.83 57.42
N VAL A 207 -3.29 -21.73 58.31
CA VAL A 207 -2.44 -22.84 58.83
C VAL A 207 -1.25 -23.35 57.99
N GLU A 208 -0.10 -23.33 58.67
CA GLU A 208 1.19 -23.92 58.30
C GLU A 208 1.13 -25.46 58.24
N ASP A 209 2.01 -26.09 57.45
CA ASP A 209 2.81 -27.20 57.97
C ASP A 209 4.17 -27.29 57.24
N ARG A 210 5.14 -27.96 57.86
CA ARG A 210 6.59 -27.77 57.62
C ARG A 210 7.28 -28.89 56.82
N GLU A 211 8.51 -28.58 56.40
CA GLU A 211 9.61 -29.51 56.05
C GLU A 211 9.36 -30.35 54.77
N ASP A 212 10.33 -30.64 53.89
CA ASP A 212 11.75 -30.93 54.11
C ASP A 212 12.72 -30.30 53.08
N VAL A 213 14.01 -30.29 53.45
CA VAL A 213 15.16 -29.89 52.61
C VAL A 213 15.82 -31.12 51.99
N VAL A 214 16.14 -31.09 50.69
CA VAL A 214 17.24 -31.89 50.11
C VAL A 214 18.05 -31.03 49.13
N GLN A 215 19.36 -30.94 49.36
CA GLN A 215 20.37 -30.44 48.43
C GLN A 215 21.11 -31.64 47.82
N GLU A 216 21.53 -31.54 46.56
CA GLU A 216 22.65 -32.26 45.90
C GLU A 216 22.61 -31.92 44.39
N GLU A 217 23.69 -31.90 43.62
CA GLU A 217 25.03 -31.33 43.85
C GLU A 217 25.59 -30.92 42.46
N ALA A 218 26.72 -30.20 42.40
CA ALA A 218 27.27 -29.73 41.13
C ALA A 218 28.07 -30.81 40.36
N VAL A 219 28.13 -30.69 39.03
CA VAL A 219 29.13 -31.39 38.20
C VAL A 219 29.73 -30.39 37.21
N GLU A 220 30.98 -30.01 37.45
CA GLU A 220 31.82 -29.27 36.50
C GLU A 220 32.42 -30.23 35.46
N VAL A 221 32.58 -29.76 34.22
CA VAL A 221 33.42 -30.39 33.19
C VAL A 221 34.07 -29.30 32.31
N ASP A 222 35.34 -29.01 32.57
CA ASP A 222 36.22 -28.23 31.70
C ASP A 222 36.95 -29.14 30.69
N ALA A 223 37.12 -28.66 29.45
CA ALA A 223 38.28 -28.93 28.58
C ALA A 223 38.28 -28.04 27.32
N ASP A 224 39.43 -27.40 27.04
CA ASP A 224 39.73 -26.57 25.84
C ASP A 224 39.80 -27.34 24.49
N ASP A 225 39.44 -26.66 23.38
CA ASP A 225 40.11 -26.64 22.05
C ASP A 225 39.38 -25.63 21.10
N SER A 226 39.96 -24.81 20.20
CA SER A 226 41.28 -24.16 20.06
C SER A 226 41.26 -23.11 18.91
N THR A 227 42.42 -22.54 18.56
CA THR A 227 42.78 -21.81 17.32
C THR A 227 42.03 -20.53 16.90
N ASP A 228 42.58 -19.39 17.36
CA ASP A 228 43.26 -18.36 16.56
C ASP A 228 42.95 -18.19 15.03
N GLY A 229 42.85 -16.94 14.57
CA GLY A 229 42.68 -16.59 13.14
C GLY A 229 42.20 -15.16 12.88
N THR A 230 43.07 -14.29 12.36
CA THR A 230 42.91 -12.81 12.41
C THR A 230 42.89 -12.09 11.05
N VAL A 231 42.05 -11.04 10.92
CA VAL A 231 42.10 -9.89 9.97
C VAL A 231 41.82 -10.28 8.48
N LEU A 232 41.06 -9.54 7.65
CA LEU A 232 41.30 -8.19 7.13
C LEU A 232 40.05 -7.48 6.58
N VAL A 233 39.89 -6.21 6.97
CA VAL A 233 39.10 -5.20 6.26
C VAL A 233 39.85 -4.78 5.00
N ASN A 234 39.15 -4.62 3.87
CA ASN A 234 39.69 -3.94 2.69
C ASN A 234 38.73 -2.86 2.22
N GLY A 235 39.04 -1.60 2.53
CA GLY A 235 38.36 -0.45 1.93
C GLY A 235 38.88 -0.22 0.52
N ASN A 236 38.00 0.26 -0.36
CA ASN A 236 38.41 0.78 -1.67
C ASN A 236 37.75 2.14 -1.89
N GLU A 237 38.50 3.20 -1.58
CA GLU A 237 38.17 4.56 -1.99
C GLU A 237 38.16 4.62 -3.53
N GLY A 238 37.14 5.27 -4.08
CA GLY A 238 36.97 5.50 -5.51
C GLY A 238 36.31 6.84 -5.71
N GLU A 239 37.12 7.88 -5.84
CA GLU A 239 36.66 9.23 -6.16
C GLU A 239 36.17 9.26 -7.63
N GLU A 240 34.91 9.63 -7.86
CA GLU A 240 34.44 10.03 -9.19
C GLU A 240 33.87 11.46 -9.17
N GLU A 241 34.55 12.32 -9.93
CA GLU A 241 34.43 13.77 -9.98
C GLU A 241 33.20 14.21 -10.79
N TRP A 242 32.30 15.00 -10.19
CA TRP A 242 31.10 15.52 -10.86
C TRP A 242 31.43 16.70 -11.79
N GLY A 243 31.80 16.39 -13.03
CA GLY A 243 32.05 17.37 -14.09
C GLY A 243 30.79 18.13 -14.53
N THR A 244 30.62 19.37 -14.07
CA THR A 244 29.54 20.27 -14.49
C THR A 244 29.84 20.97 -15.82
N ASN A 245 29.27 20.49 -16.92
CA ASN A 245 29.40 21.13 -18.24
C ASN A 245 28.08 21.73 -18.72
N ASN A 246 27.89 23.01 -18.38
CA ASN A 246 26.80 23.83 -18.88
C ASN A 246 27.23 24.49 -20.20
N ALA A 247 26.66 24.07 -21.33
CA ALA A 247 26.96 24.66 -22.64
C ALA A 247 25.68 24.82 -23.47
N GLY A 248 25.10 26.02 -23.43
CA GLY A 248 24.02 26.38 -24.34
C GLY A 248 24.53 26.63 -25.76
N THR A 249 23.76 26.22 -26.76
CA THR A 249 23.97 26.60 -28.17
C THR A 249 22.88 27.56 -28.64
N PRO A 250 23.23 28.60 -29.42
CA PRO A 250 22.28 29.63 -29.83
C PRO A 250 21.43 29.20 -31.02
N SER A 251 20.29 29.89 -31.19
CA SER A 251 19.42 29.77 -32.35
C SER A 251 20.11 30.18 -33.66
N THR A 252 19.75 29.52 -34.76
CA THR A 252 19.80 30.09 -36.11
C THR A 252 18.67 29.46 -36.93
#